data_AF-A0A957RU86-F1
#
_entry.id   AF-A0A957RU86-F1
#
_cell.length_a   1.000
_cell.length_b   1.000
_cell.length_c   1.000
_cell.angle_alpha   90.00
_cell.angle_beta   90.00
_cell.angle_gamma   90.00
#
_symmetry.space_group_name_H-M   'P 1'
#
loop_
_entity.id
_entity.type
_entity.pdbx_description
1 polymer ?
#
loop_
_entity_poly.entity_id
_entity_poly.type
_entity_poly.pdbx_seq_one_letter_code
_entity_poly.pdbx_strand_id
1 'polypeptide(L)'
;MRQFAVVLRILLIVAILVANFGGVVQAAPARQTDPPPPVAQAGPPSIIGEPGGLITLNGGASTGSNITFQWRQISGLTVTLNGANTAVATFIFPFVPGVALPVLTFELTVTDSLGRTATDTILVTEQQLPAAPALSVIDVPEPPNLATYVRNKPVAIQLGKALFWDMQLGSDGVTACASCHYAAGTDNRVTNQINPGPNGVFDTVG
;
A
#
# COMPACT_ATOMS: atom_id res chain seq x y z
N MET A 1 68.29 -76.30 -35.85
CA MET A 1 68.02 -75.21 -34.87
C MET A 1 66.78 -74.38 -35.26
N ARG A 2 65.60 -75.00 -35.39
CA ARG A 2 64.37 -74.31 -35.86
C ARG A 2 63.06 -74.80 -35.23
N GLN A 3 63.10 -75.49 -34.09
CA GLN A 3 61.88 -76.05 -33.46
C GLN A 3 61.61 -75.61 -32.00
N PHE A 4 62.43 -74.72 -31.42
CA PHE A 4 62.22 -74.25 -30.03
C PHE A 4 61.65 -72.83 -29.90
N ALA A 5 61.43 -72.10 -31.00
CA ALA A 5 60.98 -70.70 -30.94
C ALA A 5 59.46 -70.48 -31.02
N VAL A 6 58.67 -71.52 -31.35
CA VAL A 6 57.23 -71.39 -31.58
C VAL A 6 56.40 -71.69 -30.32
N VAL A 7 56.85 -72.60 -29.46
CA VAL A 7 56.09 -73.00 -28.25
C VAL A 7 56.12 -71.93 -27.15
N LEU A 8 57.17 -71.11 -27.06
CA LEU A 8 57.29 -70.05 -26.04
C LEU A 8 56.50 -68.77 -26.38
N ARG A 9 56.07 -68.57 -27.63
CA ARG A 9 55.19 -67.43 -28.01
C ARG A 9 53.69 -67.73 -27.87
N ILE A 10 53.30 -68.99 -27.71
CA ILE A 10 51.89 -69.38 -27.53
C ILE A 10 51.48 -69.32 -26.05
N LEU A 11 52.41 -69.48 -25.12
CA LEU A 11 52.15 -69.37 -23.67
C LEU A 11 52.01 -67.91 -23.17
N LEU A 12 52.42 -66.90 -23.94
CA LEU A 12 52.27 -65.49 -23.55
C LEU A 12 50.97 -64.84 -24.06
N ILE A 13 50.22 -65.50 -24.96
CA ILE A 13 48.97 -64.95 -25.54
C ILE A 13 47.73 -65.47 -24.80
N VAL A 14 47.84 -66.57 -24.04
CA VAL A 14 46.71 -67.11 -23.25
C VAL A 14 46.58 -66.45 -21.86
N ALA A 15 47.54 -65.63 -21.43
CA ALA A 15 47.50 -64.91 -20.15
C ALA A 15 46.97 -63.45 -20.25
N ILE A 16 46.46 -63.02 -21.41
CA ILE A 16 45.80 -61.71 -21.59
C ILE A 16 44.36 -61.93 -22.08
N LEU A 17 43.57 -62.75 -21.38
CA LEU A 17 42.11 -62.78 -21.59
C LEU A 17 41.31 -63.24 -20.37
N VAL A 18 41.74 -62.91 -19.14
CA VAL A 18 40.86 -63.01 -17.97
C VAL A 18 41.20 -61.87 -17.01
N ALA A 19 40.57 -60.70 -17.21
CA ALA A 19 40.20 -59.72 -16.18
C ALA A 19 39.93 -58.35 -16.83
N ASN A 20 38.81 -58.21 -17.54
CA ASN A 20 38.23 -56.89 -17.83
C ASN A 20 36.69 -56.97 -17.96
N PHE A 21 36.05 -57.86 -17.19
CA PHE A 21 34.60 -57.85 -16.98
C PHE A 21 34.24 -57.28 -15.60
N GLY A 22 35.05 -56.35 -15.09
CA GLY A 22 34.66 -55.43 -14.02
C GLY A 22 33.95 -54.20 -14.59
N GLY A 23 33.11 -54.39 -15.61
CA GLY A 23 32.25 -53.33 -16.13
C GLY A 23 31.30 -52.94 -15.01
N VAL A 24 31.66 -51.91 -14.26
CA VAL A 24 30.72 -51.19 -13.42
C VAL A 24 29.60 -50.80 -14.37
N VAL A 25 28.44 -51.43 -14.25
CA VAL A 25 27.22 -50.89 -14.83
C VAL A 25 27.04 -49.56 -14.14
N GLN A 26 27.58 -48.49 -14.74
CA GLN A 26 27.32 -47.14 -14.31
C GLN A 26 25.81 -47.01 -14.37
N ALA A 27 25.15 -46.96 -13.21
CA ALA A 27 23.73 -46.67 -13.17
C ALA A 27 23.52 -45.43 -14.04
N ALA A 28 22.59 -45.52 -15.00
CA ALA A 28 22.23 -44.35 -15.79
C ALA A 28 21.98 -43.21 -14.80
N PRO A 29 22.56 -42.01 -15.01
CA PRO A 29 22.40 -40.90 -14.08
C PRO A 29 20.91 -40.75 -13.80
N ALA A 30 20.53 -40.69 -12.52
CA ALA A 30 19.15 -40.52 -12.11
C ALA A 30 18.54 -39.41 -12.98
N ARG A 31 17.41 -39.69 -13.64
CA ARG A 31 16.71 -38.70 -14.47
C ARG A 31 16.46 -37.49 -13.59
N GLN A 32 17.23 -36.43 -13.80
CA GLN A 32 17.06 -35.19 -13.08
C GLN A 32 15.68 -34.66 -13.50
N THR A 33 14.69 -34.80 -12.61
CA THR A 33 13.36 -34.26 -12.86
C THR A 33 13.47 -32.74 -12.80
N ASP A 34 13.01 -32.04 -13.83
CA ASP A 34 13.00 -30.59 -13.83
C ASP A 34 12.30 -30.08 -12.55
N PRO A 35 12.86 -29.05 -11.89
CA PRO A 35 12.24 -28.48 -10.72
C PRO A 35 10.86 -27.89 -11.07
N PRO A 36 9.91 -27.90 -10.12
CA PRO A 36 8.59 -27.34 -10.35
C PRO A 36 8.67 -25.87 -10.82
N PRO A 37 7.79 -25.43 -11.74
CA PRO A 37 7.71 -24.03 -12.16
C PRO A 37 7.44 -23.09 -10.98
N PRO A 38 7.87 -21.83 -11.07
CA PRO A 38 7.53 -20.87 -10.05
C PRO A 38 6.02 -20.58 -10.08
N VAL A 39 5.47 -20.26 -8.92
CA VAL A 39 4.08 -19.84 -8.73
C VAL A 39 4.11 -18.59 -7.87
N ALA A 40 3.64 -17.46 -8.41
CA ALA A 40 3.46 -16.23 -7.66
C ALA A 40 2.19 -16.32 -6.81
N GLN A 41 2.27 -15.85 -5.56
CA GLN A 41 1.12 -15.69 -4.69
C GLN A 41 1.27 -14.36 -3.95
N ALA A 42 0.58 -13.33 -4.43
CA ALA A 42 0.66 -11.96 -3.92
C ALA A 42 -0.11 -11.74 -2.59
N GLY A 43 -0.81 -12.79 -2.12
CA GLY A 43 -1.62 -12.77 -0.91
C GLY A 43 -3.12 -12.78 -1.25
N PRO A 44 -3.98 -12.14 -0.44
CA PRO A 44 -5.40 -12.01 -0.77
C PRO A 44 -5.61 -11.16 -2.03
N PRO A 45 -6.76 -11.27 -2.71
CA PRO A 45 -7.03 -10.48 -3.93
C PRO A 45 -7.11 -8.97 -3.66
N SER A 46 -7.40 -8.57 -2.42
CA SER A 46 -7.49 -7.16 -2.04
C SER A 46 -7.10 -6.90 -0.58
N ILE A 47 -6.56 -5.71 -0.32
CA ILE A 47 -6.31 -5.14 1.01
C ILE A 47 -7.07 -3.81 1.12
N ILE A 48 -7.64 -3.55 2.29
CA ILE A 48 -8.21 -2.25 2.64
C ILE A 48 -7.13 -1.42 3.33
N GLY A 49 -6.89 -0.21 2.83
CA GLY A 49 -5.89 0.71 3.35
C GLY A 49 -6.50 1.94 4.02
N GLU A 50 -6.06 2.22 5.24
CA GLU A 50 -6.33 3.49 5.91
C GLU A 50 -5.40 4.58 5.37
N PRO A 51 -5.89 5.80 5.08
CA PRO A 51 -5.04 6.92 4.69
C PRO A 51 -3.89 7.17 5.69
N GLY A 52 -2.65 7.18 5.21
CA GLY A 52 -1.44 7.28 6.03
C GLY A 52 -1.02 5.97 6.73
N GLY A 53 -1.81 4.90 6.60
CA GLY A 53 -1.52 3.59 7.17
C GLY A 53 -0.44 2.82 6.42
N LEU A 54 0.25 1.91 7.12
CA LEU A 54 1.23 1.02 6.51
C LEU A 54 0.53 -0.17 5.84
N ILE A 55 0.77 -0.36 4.54
CA ILE A 55 0.32 -1.52 3.78
C ILE A 55 1.47 -2.51 3.65
N THR A 56 1.16 -3.79 3.82
CA THR A 56 2.07 -4.90 3.63
C THR A 56 1.60 -5.78 2.47
N LEU A 57 2.43 -5.92 1.44
CA LEU A 57 2.25 -6.84 0.34
C LEU A 57 3.09 -8.09 0.64
N ASN A 58 2.46 -9.25 0.75
CA ASN A 58 3.13 -10.46 1.21
C ASN A 58 3.09 -11.56 0.13
N GLY A 59 4.24 -11.76 -0.49
CA GLY A 59 4.48 -12.76 -1.53
C GLY A 59 4.99 -14.09 -0.99
N GLY A 60 5.11 -14.23 0.33
CA GLY A 60 5.86 -15.32 0.99
C GLY A 60 5.29 -16.73 0.80
N ALA A 61 4.06 -16.85 0.29
CA ALA A 61 3.46 -18.12 -0.07
C ALA A 61 3.82 -18.60 -1.50
N SER A 62 4.54 -17.77 -2.27
CA SER A 62 5.04 -18.12 -3.60
C SER A 62 5.99 -19.33 -3.53
N THR A 63 5.94 -20.20 -4.55
CA THR A 63 6.72 -21.44 -4.60
C THR A 63 7.60 -21.50 -5.84
N GLY A 64 8.68 -22.28 -5.81
CA GLY A 64 9.56 -22.53 -6.95
C GLY A 64 11.00 -22.86 -6.50
N SER A 65 11.88 -23.18 -7.44
CA SER A 65 13.30 -23.44 -7.15
C SER A 65 14.07 -22.13 -7.00
N ASN A 66 14.49 -21.78 -5.79
CA ASN A 66 15.28 -20.58 -5.47
C ASN A 66 14.71 -19.32 -6.12
N ILE A 67 13.48 -18.96 -5.73
CA ILE A 67 12.77 -17.83 -6.32
C ILE A 67 13.30 -16.47 -5.84
N THR A 68 13.26 -15.49 -6.72
CA THR A 68 13.44 -14.06 -6.43
C THR A 68 12.11 -13.32 -6.58
N PHE A 69 11.97 -12.18 -5.93
CA PHE A 69 10.72 -11.42 -5.87
C PHE A 69 10.89 -10.05 -6.51
N GLN A 70 9.86 -9.58 -7.19
CA GLN A 70 9.78 -8.21 -7.68
C GLN A 70 8.34 -7.71 -7.64
N TRP A 71 8.10 -6.71 -6.81
CA TRP A 71 6.86 -5.97 -6.72
C TRP A 71 6.90 -4.75 -7.62
N ARG A 72 5.84 -4.54 -8.39
CA ARG A 72 5.65 -3.35 -9.23
C ARG A 72 4.24 -2.83 -9.08
N GLN A 73 4.09 -1.53 -8.90
CA GLN A 73 2.78 -0.90 -9.02
C GLN A 73 2.39 -0.79 -10.51
N ILE A 74 1.17 -1.21 -10.84
CA ILE A 74 0.64 -1.18 -12.20
C ILE A 74 -0.25 0.05 -12.42
N SER A 75 -1.05 0.44 -11.41
CA SER A 75 -2.02 1.51 -11.54
C SER A 75 -2.26 2.26 -10.23
N GLY A 76 -2.90 3.43 -10.36
CA GLY A 76 -3.25 4.31 -9.25
C GLY A 76 -2.17 5.35 -8.94
N LEU A 77 -2.33 6.04 -7.81
CA LEU A 77 -1.35 7.04 -7.36
C LEU A 77 -0.03 6.35 -7.01
N THR A 78 1.07 6.83 -7.59
CA THR A 78 2.40 6.22 -7.38
C THR A 78 2.81 6.28 -5.91
N VAL A 79 3.24 5.14 -5.38
CA VAL A 79 3.79 5.01 -4.02
C VAL A 79 5.23 4.50 -4.07
N THR A 80 5.99 4.82 -3.03
CA THR A 80 7.34 4.26 -2.85
C THR A 80 7.24 2.93 -2.10
N LEU A 81 7.67 1.85 -2.76
CA LEU A 81 7.74 0.53 -2.14
C LEU A 81 9.09 0.33 -1.43
N ASN A 82 9.05 0.01 -0.14
CA ASN A 82 10.19 -0.52 0.59
C ASN A 82 10.21 -2.05 0.44
N GLY A 83 11.39 -2.63 0.19
CA GLY A 83 11.52 -4.08 0.02
C GLY A 83 10.89 -4.62 -1.26
N ALA A 84 10.77 -3.80 -2.32
CA ALA A 84 10.13 -4.17 -3.59
C ALA A 84 10.74 -5.43 -4.24
N ASN A 85 12.00 -5.75 -3.96
CA ASN A 85 12.69 -6.95 -4.44
C ASN A 85 12.74 -8.10 -3.42
N THR A 86 11.88 -8.08 -2.41
CA THR A 86 11.82 -9.09 -1.35
C THR A 86 10.43 -9.73 -1.28
N ALA A 87 10.30 -10.82 -0.52
CA ALA A 87 9.01 -11.50 -0.34
C ALA A 87 7.94 -10.57 0.29
N VAL A 88 8.36 -9.61 1.11
CA VAL A 88 7.46 -8.68 1.82
C VAL A 88 7.82 -7.26 1.46
N ALA A 89 6.95 -6.59 0.70
CA ALA A 89 7.08 -5.17 0.39
C ALA A 89 6.09 -4.35 1.21
N THR A 90 6.45 -3.11 1.52
CA THR A 90 5.58 -2.20 2.27
C THR A 90 5.54 -0.82 1.65
N PHE A 91 4.43 -0.11 1.82
CA PHE A 91 4.31 1.30 1.50
C PHE A 91 3.32 2.00 2.42
N ILE A 92 3.35 3.33 2.45
CA ILE A 92 2.35 4.12 3.16
C ILE A 92 1.19 4.42 2.22
N PHE A 93 -0.02 4.02 2.59
CA PHE A 93 -1.22 4.30 1.80
C PHE A 93 -1.41 5.83 1.70
N PRO A 94 -1.54 6.38 0.50
CA PRO A 94 -1.54 7.82 0.34
C PRO A 94 -2.77 8.47 0.97
N PHE A 95 -2.61 9.72 1.40
CA PHE A 95 -3.71 10.58 1.82
C PHE A 95 -3.67 11.86 0.99
N VAL A 96 -4.73 12.11 0.23
CA VAL A 96 -4.88 13.33 -0.57
C VAL A 96 -6.21 13.98 -0.17
N PRO A 97 -6.20 15.11 0.56
CA PRO A 97 -7.42 15.79 0.98
C PRO A 97 -8.35 16.11 -0.19
N GLY A 98 -9.63 15.76 -0.07
CA GLY A 98 -10.65 16.07 -1.07
C GLY A 98 -10.60 15.19 -2.34
N VAL A 99 -9.72 14.19 -2.38
CA VAL A 99 -9.62 13.24 -3.48
C VAL A 99 -9.93 11.85 -2.98
N ALA A 100 -11.03 11.26 -3.44
CA ALA A 100 -11.26 9.83 -3.26
C ALA A 100 -10.18 9.11 -4.08
N LEU A 101 -9.34 8.32 -3.43
CA LEU A 101 -8.25 7.65 -4.12
C LEU A 101 -8.79 6.40 -4.81
N PRO A 102 -8.57 6.26 -6.13
CA PRO A 102 -8.93 5.04 -6.83
C PRO A 102 -8.05 3.87 -6.36
N VAL A 103 -8.46 2.66 -6.74
CA VAL A 103 -7.77 1.41 -6.42
C VAL A 103 -6.31 1.44 -6.91
N LEU A 104 -5.37 1.12 -6.01
CA LEU A 104 -3.97 0.85 -6.36
C LEU A 104 -3.84 -0.63 -6.75
N THR A 105 -3.15 -0.92 -7.86
CA THR A 105 -2.90 -2.31 -8.28
C THR A 105 -1.41 -2.60 -8.25
N PHE A 106 -1.04 -3.73 -7.67
CA PHE A 106 0.34 -4.21 -7.61
C PHE A 106 0.46 -5.58 -8.25
N GLU A 107 1.59 -5.82 -8.92
CA GLU A 107 2.00 -7.10 -9.48
C GLU A 107 3.20 -7.62 -8.70
N LEU A 108 3.11 -8.87 -8.25
CA LEU A 108 4.24 -9.67 -7.84
C LEU A 108 4.72 -10.47 -9.05
N THR A 109 5.99 -10.35 -9.40
CA THR A 109 6.70 -11.28 -10.29
C THR A 109 7.66 -12.12 -9.46
N VAL A 110 7.61 -13.44 -9.61
CA VAL A 110 8.62 -14.35 -9.08
C VAL A 110 9.41 -14.99 -10.20
N THR A 111 10.73 -15.10 -10.03
CA THR A 111 11.63 -15.70 -11.02
C THR A 111 12.44 -16.82 -10.38
N ASP A 112 12.41 -18.03 -10.95
CA ASP A 112 13.18 -19.17 -10.45
C ASP A 112 14.64 -19.16 -10.91
N SER A 113 15.45 -20.09 -10.38
CA SER A 113 16.87 -20.23 -10.76
C SER A 113 17.12 -20.60 -12.23
N LEU A 114 16.08 -21.01 -12.96
CA LEU A 114 16.14 -21.32 -14.38
C LEU A 114 15.69 -20.13 -15.25
N GLY A 115 15.33 -19.00 -14.64
CA GLY A 115 14.86 -17.80 -15.31
C GLY A 115 13.39 -17.84 -15.75
N ARG A 116 12.61 -18.85 -15.32
CA ARG A 116 11.16 -18.88 -15.56
C ARG A 116 10.47 -17.91 -14.61
N THR A 117 9.37 -17.33 -15.06
CA THR A 117 8.62 -16.34 -14.28
C THR A 117 7.17 -16.75 -14.06
N ALA A 118 6.59 -16.27 -12.97
CA ALA A 118 5.17 -16.28 -12.71
C ALA A 118 4.74 -14.94 -12.10
N THR A 119 3.50 -14.54 -12.33
CA THR A 119 2.96 -13.28 -11.81
C THR A 119 1.64 -13.48 -11.08
N ASP A 120 1.38 -12.60 -10.13
CA ASP A 120 0.10 -12.49 -9.43
C ASP A 120 -0.17 -11.03 -9.05
N THR A 121 -1.43 -10.65 -8.87
CA THR A 121 -1.84 -9.27 -8.66
C THR A 121 -2.65 -9.10 -7.40
N ILE A 122 -2.51 -7.94 -6.76
CA ILE A 122 -3.26 -7.56 -5.57
C ILE A 122 -3.75 -6.12 -5.69
N LEU A 123 -5.00 -5.90 -5.26
CA LEU A 123 -5.63 -4.58 -5.21
C LEU A 123 -5.48 -3.99 -3.81
N VAL A 124 -5.25 -2.69 -3.70
CA VAL A 124 -5.32 -1.94 -2.45
C VAL A 124 -6.34 -0.82 -2.60
N THR A 125 -7.40 -0.88 -1.81
CA THR A 125 -8.55 0.02 -1.86
C THR A 125 -8.60 0.88 -0.61
N GLU A 126 -9.03 2.13 -0.74
CA GLU A 126 -9.21 3.02 0.41
C GLU A 126 -10.30 2.50 1.36
N GLN A 127 -10.05 2.59 2.66
CA GLN A 127 -11.08 2.36 3.67
C GLN A 127 -12.14 3.45 3.57
N GLN A 128 -13.31 3.07 3.06
CA GLN A 128 -14.43 3.99 2.97
C GLN A 128 -15.08 4.12 4.35
N LEU A 129 -14.73 5.19 5.07
CA LEU A 129 -15.46 5.57 6.27
C LEU A 129 -16.87 6.05 5.87
N PRO A 130 -17.90 5.74 6.66
CA PRO A 130 -19.21 6.35 6.45
C PRO A 130 -19.05 7.87 6.49
N ALA A 131 -19.73 8.57 5.58
CA ALA A 131 -19.71 10.02 5.57
C ALA A 131 -20.12 10.53 6.96
N ALA A 132 -19.28 11.39 7.55
CA ALA A 132 -19.63 12.04 8.81
C ALA A 132 -20.97 12.76 8.64
N PRO A 133 -21.89 12.66 9.62
CA PRO A 133 -23.14 13.40 9.56
C PRO A 133 -22.85 14.90 9.51
N ALA A 134 -23.73 15.65 8.83
CA ALA A 134 -23.63 17.11 8.86
C ALA A 134 -23.74 17.59 10.31
N LEU A 135 -22.94 18.60 10.68
CA LEU A 135 -22.99 19.21 12.02
C LEU A 135 -24.39 19.75 12.37
N SER A 136 -25.21 20.05 11.36
CA SER A 136 -26.62 20.45 11.53
C SER A 136 -27.52 19.36 12.12
N VAL A 137 -27.09 18.10 12.06
CA VAL A 137 -27.82 16.93 12.59
C VAL A 137 -27.35 16.58 14.01
N ILE A 138 -26.24 17.15 14.47
CA ILE A 138 -25.75 16.95 15.83
C ILE A 138 -26.46 17.93 16.76
N ASP A 139 -27.17 17.40 17.75
CA ASP A 139 -27.78 18.22 18.80
C ASP A 139 -26.69 18.97 19.57
N VAL A 140 -26.87 20.29 19.72
CA VAL A 140 -25.98 21.12 20.52
C VAL A 140 -26.17 20.74 21.99
N PRO A 141 -25.11 20.30 22.71
CA PRO A 141 -25.21 19.95 24.11
C PRO A 141 -25.70 21.14 24.94
N GLU A 142 -26.77 20.93 25.72
CA GLU A 142 -27.33 21.94 26.62
C GLU A 142 -26.92 21.70 28.06
N PRO A 143 -26.65 22.76 28.84
CA PRO A 143 -26.42 22.61 30.25
C PRO A 143 -27.69 22.10 30.94
N PRO A 144 -27.59 21.20 31.93
CA PRO A 144 -28.74 20.52 32.54
C PRO A 144 -29.70 21.48 33.26
N ASN A 145 -29.24 22.66 33.65
CA ASN A 145 -30.02 23.69 34.34
C ASN A 145 -30.41 24.87 33.43
N LEU A 146 -30.38 24.71 32.10
CA LEU A 146 -30.71 25.80 31.17
C LEU A 146 -32.09 26.41 31.45
N ALA A 147 -33.07 25.57 31.77
CA ALA A 147 -34.44 25.99 32.06
C ALA A 147 -34.56 26.92 33.29
N THR A 148 -33.58 26.93 34.19
CA THR A 148 -33.53 27.84 35.34
C THR A 148 -33.32 29.29 34.91
N TYR A 149 -32.58 29.51 33.82
CA TYR A 149 -32.18 30.84 33.35
C TYR A 149 -32.93 31.26 32.08
N VAL A 150 -33.29 30.29 31.22
CA VAL A 150 -33.91 30.53 29.92
C VAL A 150 -35.34 30.02 29.92
N ARG A 151 -36.29 30.95 30.05
CA ARG A 151 -37.73 30.67 30.03
C ARG A 151 -38.23 30.23 28.65
N ASN A 152 -37.71 30.83 27.58
CA ASN A 152 -38.12 30.56 26.20
C ASN A 152 -36.88 30.51 25.30
N LYS A 153 -36.43 29.30 25.01
CA LYS A 153 -35.21 29.06 24.23
C LYS A 153 -35.30 29.61 22.79
N PRO A 154 -36.40 29.40 22.02
CA PRO A 154 -36.54 30.03 20.71
C PRO A 154 -36.39 31.55 20.73
N VAL A 155 -37.00 32.22 21.70
CA VAL A 155 -36.90 33.69 21.84
C VAL A 155 -35.49 34.10 22.29
N ALA A 156 -34.85 33.34 23.18
CA ALA A 156 -33.46 33.60 23.58
C ALA A 156 -32.48 33.47 22.41
N ILE A 157 -32.70 32.50 21.50
CA ILE A 157 -31.90 32.37 20.27
C ILE A 157 -32.10 33.58 19.35
N GLN A 158 -33.35 34.01 19.14
CA GLN A 158 -33.65 35.19 18.32
C GLN A 158 -33.04 36.46 18.92
N LEU A 159 -33.16 36.63 20.23
CA LEU A 159 -32.55 37.73 20.96
C LEU A 159 -31.03 37.70 20.81
N GLY A 160 -30.39 36.55 21.03
CA GLY A 160 -28.94 36.40 20.86
C GLY A 160 -28.48 36.80 19.45
N LYS A 161 -29.22 36.41 18.41
CA LYS A 161 -28.93 36.83 17.02
C LYS A 161 -29.07 38.34 16.80
N ALA A 162 -30.06 38.98 17.42
CA ALA A 162 -30.23 40.43 17.33
C ALA A 162 -29.11 41.17 18.08
N LEU A 163 -28.84 40.74 19.31
CA LEU A 163 -27.79 41.29 20.18
C LEU A 163 -26.40 41.13 19.58
N PHE A 164 -26.17 40.07 18.80
CA PHE A 164 -24.91 39.85 18.09
C PHE A 164 -24.54 41.00 17.14
N TRP A 165 -25.53 41.68 16.57
CA TRP A 165 -25.38 42.83 15.67
C TRP A 165 -25.53 44.19 16.36
N ASP A 166 -25.82 44.22 17.66
CA ASP A 166 -26.03 45.47 18.39
C ASP A 166 -24.69 46.06 18.84
N MET A 167 -24.38 47.27 18.36
CA MET A 167 -23.15 47.99 18.72
C MET A 167 -23.16 48.42 20.20
N GLN A 168 -24.33 48.60 20.81
CA GLN A 168 -24.44 49.02 22.22
C GLN A 168 -24.01 47.92 23.20
N LEU A 169 -23.95 46.66 22.74
CA LEU A 169 -23.38 45.56 23.52
C LEU A 169 -21.88 45.39 23.32
N GLY A 170 -21.31 46.08 22.32
CA GLY A 170 -19.88 46.25 22.19
C GLY A 170 -19.32 47.09 23.33
N SER A 171 -18.09 46.80 23.75
CA SER A 171 -17.45 47.54 24.85
C SER A 171 -17.23 49.02 24.56
N ASP A 172 -17.25 49.41 23.29
CA ASP A 172 -17.02 50.78 22.81
C ASP A 172 -18.28 51.49 22.32
N GLY A 173 -19.44 50.81 22.26
CA GLY A 173 -20.68 51.36 21.71
C GLY A 173 -20.65 51.62 20.19
N VAL A 174 -19.59 51.20 19.50
CA VAL A 174 -19.33 51.48 18.08
C VAL A 174 -19.16 50.19 17.28
N THR A 175 -18.68 49.11 17.89
CA THR A 175 -18.36 47.85 17.23
C THR A 175 -19.28 46.75 17.75
N ALA A 176 -20.17 46.23 16.90
CA ALA A 176 -20.94 45.05 17.22
C ALA A 176 -20.05 43.79 17.19
N CYS A 177 -20.35 42.77 18.00
CA CYS A 177 -19.60 41.51 17.97
C CYS A 177 -19.55 40.90 16.55
N ALA A 178 -20.65 41.05 15.80
CA ALA A 178 -20.74 40.59 14.42
C ALA A 178 -19.79 41.31 13.45
N SER A 179 -19.40 42.57 13.64
CA SER A 179 -18.55 43.24 12.64
C SER A 179 -17.19 42.52 12.46
N CYS A 180 -16.69 41.92 13.54
CA CYS A 180 -15.46 41.12 13.54
C CYS A 180 -15.72 39.60 13.49
N HIS A 181 -16.85 39.13 14.02
CA HIS A 181 -17.20 37.70 14.09
C HIS A 181 -18.41 37.32 13.23
N TYR A 182 -18.82 38.07 12.20
CA TYR A 182 -20.03 37.74 11.40
C TYR A 182 -19.94 36.35 10.78
N ALA A 183 -18.71 35.87 10.61
CA ALA A 183 -18.40 34.55 10.12
C ALA A 183 -18.37 33.49 11.24
N ALA A 184 -18.56 33.81 12.52
CA ALA A 184 -18.75 32.92 13.67
C ALA A 184 -17.90 31.63 13.71
N GLY A 185 -16.66 31.69 13.20
CA GLY A 185 -15.80 30.52 13.02
C GLY A 185 -16.12 29.64 11.80
N THR A 186 -17.21 29.90 11.07
CA THR A 186 -17.39 29.49 9.68
C THR A 186 -16.45 30.26 8.75
N ASP A 187 -15.73 29.51 7.93
CA ASP A 187 -14.94 30.05 6.83
C ASP A 187 -15.89 30.64 5.78
N ASN A 188 -15.88 31.96 5.63
CA ASN A 188 -16.72 32.66 4.64
C ASN A 188 -16.22 32.48 3.20
N ARG A 189 -15.10 31.78 3.00
CA ARG A 189 -14.60 31.45 1.68
C ARG A 189 -15.53 30.45 1.01
N VAL A 190 -15.86 30.74 -0.24
CA VAL A 190 -16.48 29.76 -1.14
C VAL A 190 -15.43 28.65 -1.40
N THR A 191 -15.85 27.39 -1.44
CA THR A 191 -14.96 26.22 -1.62
C THR A 191 -13.89 26.45 -2.70
N ASN A 192 -12.63 26.08 -2.40
CA ASN A 192 -11.43 26.22 -3.25
C ASN A 192 -10.86 27.63 -3.44
N GLN A 193 -11.13 28.60 -2.57
CA GLN A 193 -10.43 29.89 -2.61
C GLN A 193 -9.17 29.93 -1.73
N ILE A 194 -8.01 30.27 -2.32
CA ILE A 194 -6.77 30.60 -1.62
C ILE A 194 -6.87 32.04 -1.11
N ASN A 195 -6.50 32.27 0.16
CA ASN A 195 -6.51 33.60 0.78
C ASN A 195 -5.49 34.52 0.08
N PRO A 196 -5.90 35.60 -0.61
CA PRO A 196 -4.99 36.50 -1.31
C PRO A 196 -4.19 37.41 -0.38
N GLY A 197 -4.31 37.28 0.95
CA GLY A 197 -3.62 38.13 1.91
C GLY A 197 -4.46 39.32 2.38
N PRO A 198 -4.00 40.07 3.39
CA PRO A 198 -4.80 41.07 4.12
C PRO A 198 -5.30 42.24 3.26
N ASN A 199 -4.64 42.52 2.14
CA ASN A 199 -4.97 43.57 1.18
C ASN A 199 -5.81 43.07 -0.01
N GLY A 200 -6.18 41.78 -0.06
CA GLY A 200 -6.94 41.21 -1.16
C GLY A 200 -6.12 40.94 -2.43
N VAL A 201 -4.79 41.03 -2.39
CA VAL A 201 -3.90 40.85 -3.55
C VAL A 201 -2.80 39.86 -3.20
N PHE A 202 -2.68 38.78 -3.99
CA PHE A 202 -1.55 37.86 -3.85
C PHE A 202 -0.24 38.65 -3.97
N ASP A 203 0.49 38.76 -2.88
CA ASP A 203 1.80 39.39 -2.91
C ASP A 203 2.75 38.44 -3.65
N THR A 204 3.00 38.76 -4.92
CA THR A 204 3.92 38.01 -5.79
C THR A 204 5.35 38.53 -5.69
N VAL A 205 5.65 39.42 -4.76
CA VAL A 205 6.96 40.08 -4.68
C VAL A 205 7.48 40.02 -3.24
N GLY A 206 8.31 39.01 -2.98
CA GLY A 206 9.18 38.99 -1.79
C GLY A 206 10.32 40.00 -1.89
#